data_AF-A0A9C7QG17-F1
#
_entry.id   AF-A0A9C7QG17-F1
#
_cell.length_a   1.000
_cell.length_b   1.000
_cell.length_c   1.000
_cell.angle_alpha   90.00
_cell.angle_beta   90.00
_cell.angle_gamma   90.00
#
_symmetry.space_group_name_H-M   'P 1'
#
loop_
_entity.id
_entity.type
_entity.pdbx_description
1 polymer ?
#
loop_
_entity_poly.entity_id
_entity_poly.type
_entity_poly.pdbx_seq_one_letter_code
_entity_poly.pdbx_strand_id
1 'polypeptide(L)'
;MDELNEKKEPTSAEPEESPEEATREQHDGEYTGMPRARAAFLKILPMLIVLACTGLFMWGIKAVIGVFYAPHDEVYYRTVGENEYTIVKCFQNPSSYFYIYNSDAFVYNEKDYENVAGEHNDAHLTKVPEVYFVLNETAPDVETTTIKQLCTGNGLKVFQFGEFVLYRLEGQYGVFAPLREYTESATDRKNDLYVIRQLLKNDNWKGFEMPYRTDESFQGILEKLEWHLDTEYVEDQ
;
A
#
# COMPACT_ATOMS: atom_id res chain seq x y z
N MET A 1 47.50 19.35 56.38
CA MET A 1 48.31 18.47 55.51
C MET A 1 48.99 17.47 56.42
N ASP A 2 49.00 16.23 55.93
CA ASP A 2 49.76 15.07 56.41
C ASP A 2 49.36 14.47 57.76
N GLU A 3 49.43 13.16 57.99
CA GLU A 3 49.20 11.94 57.22
C GLU A 3 49.33 10.82 58.28
N LEU A 4 48.80 9.63 57.99
CA LEU A 4 49.33 8.33 58.44
C LEU A 4 49.28 7.93 59.94
N ASN A 5 48.36 6.99 60.19
CA ASN A 5 48.66 5.55 60.37
C ASN A 5 48.45 4.91 61.75
N GLU A 6 47.79 3.76 61.68
CA GLU A 6 47.89 2.55 62.49
C GLU A 6 47.65 2.60 64.02
N LYS A 7 46.67 1.79 64.45
CA LYS A 7 47.01 0.65 65.33
C LYS A 7 46.01 -0.49 65.25
N LYS A 8 46.55 -1.66 64.94
CA LYS A 8 45.97 -3.01 65.00
C LYS A 8 46.31 -3.59 66.38
N GLU A 9 45.44 -4.41 66.97
CA GLU A 9 45.80 -5.47 67.94
C GLU A 9 44.60 -6.44 68.14
N PRO A 10 44.81 -7.66 68.69
CA PRO A 10 44.42 -8.91 68.02
C PRO A 10 43.59 -9.90 68.86
N THR A 11 43.13 -10.96 68.20
CA THR A 11 42.99 -12.38 68.58
C THR A 11 42.74 -12.82 70.04
N SER A 12 41.70 -13.64 70.23
CA SER A 12 41.61 -14.83 71.12
C SER A 12 40.24 -15.50 70.86
N ALA A 13 40.01 -16.82 70.72
CA ALA A 13 40.76 -18.06 70.58
C ALA A 13 39.72 -19.13 70.10
N GLU A 14 40.10 -20.08 69.23
CA GLU A 14 39.38 -21.35 68.92
C GLU A 14 39.77 -22.43 69.97
N PRO A 15 39.13 -23.63 70.16
CA PRO A 15 38.62 -24.55 69.10
C PRO A 15 37.49 -25.59 69.49
N GLU A 16 37.27 -26.58 68.57
CA GLU A 16 36.61 -27.91 68.70
C GLU A 16 35.06 -27.94 68.64
N GLU A 17 34.34 -28.81 67.90
CA GLU A 17 34.61 -30.12 67.26
C GLU A 17 33.49 -30.40 66.21
N SER A 18 33.77 -31.19 65.16
CA SER A 18 32.81 -31.62 64.10
C SER A 18 31.88 -32.78 64.57
N PRO A 19 30.76 -33.20 63.90
CA PRO A 19 30.79 -33.74 62.53
C PRO A 19 29.50 -33.58 61.66
N GLU A 20 29.69 -33.87 60.37
CA GLU A 20 28.73 -34.55 59.46
C GLU A 20 27.37 -33.92 59.10
N GLU A 21 27.31 -33.49 57.83
CA GLU A 21 26.36 -33.94 56.81
C GLU A 21 24.84 -33.92 57.13
N ALA A 22 24.17 -32.91 56.58
CA ALA A 22 22.86 -33.13 55.98
C ALA A 22 22.67 -32.12 54.85
N THR A 23 22.81 -32.59 53.61
CA THR A 23 22.15 -32.00 52.44
C THR A 23 20.70 -31.69 52.79
N ARG A 24 20.42 -30.43 53.13
CA ARG A 24 19.04 -29.93 53.13
C ARG A 24 18.64 -29.77 51.68
N GLU A 25 18.03 -30.82 51.13
CA GLU A 25 17.15 -30.66 49.98
C GLU A 25 16.16 -29.55 50.33
N GLN A 26 16.23 -28.45 49.56
CA GLN A 26 15.17 -27.47 49.54
C GLN A 26 13.94 -28.20 49.02
N HIS A 27 12.99 -28.45 49.92
CA HIS A 27 11.65 -28.88 49.56
C HIS A 27 11.00 -27.72 48.81
N ASP A 28 11.21 -27.67 47.50
CA ASP A 28 10.28 -27.04 46.58
C ASP A 28 8.91 -27.65 46.89
N GLY A 29 7.90 -26.81 47.12
CA GLY A 29 6.55 -27.22 47.46
C GLY A 29 6.01 -28.23 46.45
N GLU A 30 6.24 -29.51 46.75
CA GLU A 30 5.92 -30.61 45.87
C GLU A 30 4.41 -30.80 45.92
N TYR A 31 3.81 -30.95 44.75
CA TYR A 31 2.42 -31.34 44.57
C TYR A 31 2.22 -32.77 45.09
N THR A 32 2.29 -32.98 46.41
CA THR A 32 2.21 -34.31 47.03
C THR A 32 0.78 -34.82 46.96
N GLY A 33 0.57 -35.87 46.15
CA GLY A 33 -0.72 -36.55 45.97
C GLY A 33 -1.28 -36.52 44.55
N MET A 34 -0.64 -35.82 43.60
CA MET A 34 -1.15 -35.69 42.24
C MET A 34 -0.47 -36.66 41.25
N PRO A 35 -1.21 -37.35 40.35
CA PRO A 35 -0.62 -38.20 39.31
C PRO A 35 0.43 -37.42 38.49
N ARG A 36 1.59 -38.01 38.19
CA ARG A 36 2.71 -37.38 37.46
C ARG A 36 2.27 -36.64 36.18
N ALA A 37 1.30 -37.19 35.46
CA ALA A 37 0.73 -36.58 34.27
C ALA A 37 0.03 -35.22 34.55
N ARG A 38 -0.67 -35.08 35.68
CA ARG A 38 -1.32 -33.83 36.08
C ARG A 38 -0.32 -32.79 36.55
N ALA A 39 0.72 -33.19 37.27
CA ALA A 39 1.80 -32.29 37.68
C ALA A 39 2.60 -31.76 36.47
N ALA A 40 2.88 -32.62 35.48
CA ALA A 40 3.51 -32.21 34.22
C ALA A 40 2.61 -31.25 33.41
N PHE A 41 1.31 -31.53 33.34
CA PHE A 41 0.34 -30.64 32.68
C PHE A 41 0.26 -29.27 33.36
N LEU A 42 0.20 -29.21 34.69
CA LEU A 42 0.18 -27.95 35.45
C LEU A 42 1.44 -27.10 35.24
N LYS A 43 2.60 -27.71 35.00
CA LYS A 43 3.84 -26.99 34.66
C LYS A 43 3.79 -26.35 33.26
N ILE A 44 3.07 -26.97 32.33
CA ILE A 44 2.95 -26.52 30.93
C ILE A 44 1.72 -25.61 30.74
N LEU A 45 0.76 -25.66 31.66
CA LEU A 45 -0.49 -24.90 31.62
C LEU A 45 -0.29 -23.38 31.44
N PRO A 46 0.65 -22.69 32.13
CA PRO A 46 0.89 -21.27 31.90
C PRO A 46 1.32 -20.97 30.46
N MET A 47 2.16 -21.83 29.87
CA MET A 47 2.62 -21.69 28.49
C MET A 47 1.48 -21.91 27.49
N LEU A 48 0.61 -22.89 27.73
CA LEU A 48 -0.59 -23.12 26.91
C LEU A 48 -1.58 -21.96 26.98
N ILE A 49 -1.76 -21.37 28.16
CA ILE A 49 -2.60 -20.17 28.33
C ILE A 49 -2.02 -19.01 27.53
N VAL A 50 -0.71 -18.78 27.60
CA VAL A 50 -0.05 -17.73 26.79
C VAL A 50 -0.24 -17.98 25.30
N LEU A 51 -0.01 -19.20 24.81
CA LEU A 51 -0.22 -19.56 23.41
C LEU A 51 -1.67 -19.35 22.96
N ALA A 52 -2.65 -19.75 23.76
CA ALA A 52 -4.06 -19.55 23.47
C ALA A 52 -4.43 -18.05 23.47
N CYS A 53 -3.95 -17.29 24.46
CA CYS A 53 -4.17 -15.84 24.54
C CYS A 53 -3.50 -15.09 23.38
N THR A 54 -2.28 -15.44 22.99
CA THR A 54 -1.60 -14.85 21.83
C THR A 54 -2.32 -15.21 20.53
N GLY A 55 -2.80 -16.45 20.37
CA GLY A 55 -3.60 -16.85 19.21
C GLY A 55 -4.93 -16.08 19.13
N LEU A 56 -5.66 -15.97 20.23
CA LEU A 56 -6.89 -15.18 20.32
C LEU A 56 -6.65 -13.69 20.10
N PHE A 57 -5.54 -13.16 20.60
CA PHE A 57 -5.14 -11.77 20.43
C PHE A 57 -4.78 -11.46 18.97
N MET A 58 -4.00 -12.32 18.32
CA MET A 58 -3.69 -12.20 16.89
C MET A 58 -4.94 -12.32 16.03
N TRP A 59 -5.85 -13.25 16.37
CA TRP A 59 -7.14 -13.36 15.71
C TRP A 59 -8.00 -12.10 15.92
N GLY A 60 -8.04 -11.56 17.13
CA GLY A 60 -8.74 -10.32 17.47
C GLY A 60 -8.18 -9.10 16.73
N ILE A 61 -6.86 -8.94 16.68
CA ILE A 61 -6.20 -7.89 15.89
C ILE A 61 -6.55 -8.04 14.42
N LYS A 62 -6.46 -9.25 13.85
CA LYS A 62 -6.79 -9.49 12.45
C LYS A 62 -8.26 -9.20 12.15
N ALA A 63 -9.17 -9.53 13.07
CA ALA A 63 -10.59 -9.22 12.94
C ALA A 63 -10.84 -7.70 13.02
N VAL A 64 -10.22 -7.00 13.97
CA VAL A 64 -10.34 -5.54 14.10
C VAL A 64 -9.75 -4.84 12.88
N ILE A 65 -8.54 -5.22 12.45
CA ILE A 65 -7.94 -4.67 11.22
C ILE A 65 -8.81 -4.99 10.01
N GLY A 66 -9.33 -6.22 9.89
CA GLY A 66 -10.23 -6.59 8.81
C GLY A 66 -11.57 -5.82 8.81
N VAL A 67 -12.03 -5.29 9.95
CA VAL A 67 -13.25 -4.47 10.02
C VAL A 67 -12.96 -3.00 9.75
N PHE A 68 -11.85 -2.46 10.26
CA PHE A 68 -11.52 -1.02 10.12
C PHE A 68 -10.68 -0.69 8.88
N TYR A 69 -9.98 -1.67 8.32
CA TYR A 69 -9.12 -1.56 7.14
C TYR A 69 -9.51 -2.56 6.05
N ALA A 70 -10.75 -3.07 6.06
CA ALA A 70 -11.27 -3.77 4.89
C ALA A 70 -11.13 -2.84 3.68
N PRO A 71 -10.49 -3.27 2.59
CA PRO A 71 -10.54 -2.53 1.35
C PRO A 71 -12.02 -2.47 0.93
N HIS A 72 -12.60 -1.28 1.01
CA HIS A 72 -13.91 -1.02 0.44
C HIS A 72 -13.68 -0.66 -1.02
N ASP A 73 -13.66 -1.69 -1.86
CA ASP A 73 -13.60 -1.50 -3.30
C ASP A 73 -14.95 -0.95 -3.77
N GLU A 74 -14.92 0.24 -4.36
CA GLU A 74 -16.09 0.88 -4.95
C GLU A 74 -16.08 0.61 -6.46
N VAL A 75 -17.19 0.10 -6.99
CA VAL A 75 -17.30 -0.25 -8.41
C VAL A 75 -18.32 0.65 -9.07
N TYR A 76 -17.89 1.33 -10.13
CA TYR A 76 -18.71 2.25 -10.91
C TYR A 76 -18.85 1.74 -12.33
N TYR A 77 -20.06 1.90 -12.89
CA TYR A 77 -20.34 1.59 -14.29
C TYR A 77 -20.64 2.91 -15.01
N ARG A 78 -19.88 3.19 -16.07
CA ARG A 78 -19.96 4.45 -16.83
C ARG A 78 -20.12 4.15 -18.31
N THR A 79 -21.12 4.75 -18.94
CA THR A 79 -21.29 4.70 -20.40
C THR A 79 -20.85 6.03 -21.00
N VAL A 80 -19.93 5.98 -21.96
CA VAL A 80 -19.38 7.16 -22.64
C VAL A 80 -19.42 6.92 -24.14
N GLY A 81 -20.38 7.60 -24.81
CA GLY A 81 -20.68 7.32 -26.20
C GLY A 81 -21.22 5.90 -26.36
N GLU A 82 -20.56 5.09 -27.19
CA GLU A 82 -20.88 3.68 -27.43
C GLU A 82 -20.11 2.72 -26.51
N ASN A 83 -19.18 3.22 -25.68
CA ASN A 83 -18.35 2.38 -24.84
C ASN A 83 -18.88 2.33 -23.41
N GLU A 84 -18.89 1.14 -22.82
CA GLU A 84 -19.15 0.94 -21.41
C GLU A 84 -17.84 0.66 -20.67
N TYR A 85 -17.66 1.32 -19.53
CA TYR A 85 -16.51 1.19 -18.67
C TYR A 85 -16.91 0.75 -17.28
N THR A 86 -16.12 -0.16 -16.71
CA THR A 86 -16.18 -0.53 -15.29
C THR A 86 -14.96 0.05 -14.61
N ILE A 87 -15.18 0.88 -13.59
CA ILE A 87 -14.11 1.53 -12.83
C ILE A 87 -14.12 0.93 -11.43
N VAL A 88 -13.01 0.32 -11.06
CA VAL A 88 -12.81 -0.22 -9.72
C VAL A 88 -11.89 0.76 -8.98
N LYS A 89 -12.40 1.32 -7.89
CA LYS A 89 -11.65 2.20 -6.99
C LYS A 89 -11.32 1.41 -5.73
N CYS A 90 -10.04 1.16 -5.51
CA CYS A 90 -9.55 0.53 -4.29
C CYS A 90 -8.95 1.61 -3.38
N PHE A 91 -9.53 1.80 -2.20
CA PHE A 91 -9.03 2.77 -1.23
C PHE A 91 -7.97 2.13 -0.31
N GLN A 92 -6.76 2.67 -0.33
CA GLN A 92 -5.70 2.32 0.62
C GLN A 92 -5.19 3.59 1.29
N ASN A 93 -5.66 3.94 2.49
CA ASN A 93 -5.22 5.18 3.13
C ASN A 93 -3.66 5.32 3.15
N PRO A 94 -3.05 6.35 2.51
CA PRO A 94 -3.65 7.57 1.95
C PRO A 94 -3.93 7.57 0.43
N SER A 95 -3.55 6.53 -0.31
CA SER A 95 -3.65 6.41 -1.76
C SER A 95 -4.95 5.78 -2.24
N SER A 96 -5.51 6.27 -3.35
CA SER A 96 -6.62 5.62 -4.06
C SER A 96 -6.12 5.06 -5.39
N TYR A 97 -6.39 3.79 -5.63
CA TYR A 97 -6.08 3.11 -6.88
C TYR A 97 -7.33 3.09 -7.74
N PHE A 98 -7.18 3.42 -9.01
CA PHE A 98 -8.28 3.41 -9.97
C PHE A 98 -7.90 2.51 -11.14
N TYR A 99 -8.77 1.55 -11.43
CA TYR A 99 -8.63 0.63 -12.54
C TYR A 99 -9.81 0.81 -13.49
N ILE A 100 -9.52 1.08 -14.76
CA ILE A 100 -10.54 1.29 -15.79
C ILE A 100 -10.54 0.11 -16.75
N TYR A 101 -11.69 -0.55 -16.88
CA TYR A 101 -11.92 -1.67 -17.77
C TYR A 101 -12.96 -1.31 -18.83
N ASN A 102 -12.86 -1.93 -20.00
CA ASN A 102 -13.98 -2.03 -20.92
C ASN A 102 -14.97 -3.08 -20.36
N SER A 103 -16.24 -2.69 -20.15
CA SER A 103 -17.27 -3.54 -19.56
C SER A 103 -17.65 -4.74 -20.43
N ASP A 104 -17.43 -4.69 -21.75
CA ASP A 104 -17.65 -5.85 -22.64
C ASP A 104 -16.64 -6.97 -22.35
N ALA A 105 -15.43 -6.59 -21.91
CA ALA A 105 -14.33 -7.51 -21.64
C ALA A 105 -14.19 -7.89 -20.16
N PHE A 106 -14.92 -7.21 -19.28
CA PHE A 106 -14.76 -7.33 -17.83
C PHE A 106 -16.09 -7.18 -17.10
N VAL A 107 -16.43 -8.18 -16.29
CA VAL A 107 -17.56 -8.15 -15.36
C VAL A 107 -16.98 -8.25 -13.96
N TYR A 108 -17.27 -7.26 -13.12
CA TYR A 108 -16.81 -7.29 -11.74
C TYR A 108 -17.48 -8.45 -10.98
N ASN A 109 -16.65 -9.24 -10.30
CA ASN A 109 -17.10 -10.31 -9.43
C ASN A 109 -16.27 -10.29 -8.15
N GLU A 110 -16.91 -9.88 -7.05
CA GLU A 110 -16.28 -9.75 -5.72
C GLU A 110 -15.53 -11.01 -5.26
N LYS A 111 -15.96 -12.21 -5.71
CA LYS A 111 -15.31 -13.48 -5.34
C LYS A 111 -13.92 -13.67 -5.93
N ASP A 112 -13.60 -12.95 -7.00
CA ASP A 112 -12.33 -13.04 -7.69
C ASP A 112 -11.26 -12.13 -7.05
N TYR A 113 -11.62 -11.42 -5.96
CA TYR A 113 -10.78 -10.46 -5.25
C TYR A 113 -10.41 -10.98 -3.86
N GLU A 114 -9.11 -11.08 -3.56
CA GLU A 114 -8.65 -11.40 -2.20
C GLU A 114 -8.74 -10.15 -1.33
N ASN A 115 -9.51 -10.20 -0.24
CA ASN A 115 -9.67 -9.11 0.74
C ASN A 115 -8.41 -8.87 1.61
N VAL A 116 -7.22 -8.87 1.02
CA VAL A 116 -5.95 -8.76 1.74
C VAL A 116 -5.39 -7.36 1.53
N ALA A 117 -5.52 -6.53 2.56
CA ALA A 117 -5.07 -5.12 2.62
C ALA A 117 -3.58 -4.85 2.28
N GLY A 118 -2.79 -5.88 1.95
CA GLY A 118 -1.33 -5.83 1.91
C GLY A 118 -0.67 -5.91 0.54
N GLU A 119 -1.34 -6.35 -0.53
CA GLU A 119 -0.69 -6.66 -1.81
C GLU A 119 -1.46 -6.09 -3.02
N HIS A 120 -1.79 -4.80 -2.97
CA HIS A 120 -2.61 -4.14 -3.98
C HIS A 120 -1.88 -3.76 -5.28
N ASN A 121 -0.62 -4.18 -5.47
CA ASN A 121 0.19 -3.74 -6.61
C ASN A 121 0.06 -4.61 -7.87
N ASP A 122 -0.49 -5.82 -7.78
CA ASP A 122 -0.72 -6.70 -8.94
C ASP A 122 -1.76 -7.82 -8.67
N ALA A 123 -2.00 -8.15 -7.40
CA ALA A 123 -2.69 -9.40 -7.01
C ALA A 123 -4.22 -9.38 -7.13
N HIS A 124 -4.85 -8.21 -7.20
CA HIS A 124 -6.33 -8.13 -7.20
C HIS A 124 -6.96 -8.40 -8.58
N LEU A 125 -6.16 -8.41 -9.64
CA LEU A 125 -6.70 -8.29 -11.00
C LEU A 125 -6.15 -9.41 -11.87
N THR A 126 -6.88 -10.51 -11.91
CA THR A 126 -6.69 -11.58 -12.91
C THR A 126 -6.88 -11.09 -14.36
N LYS A 127 -7.31 -9.83 -14.53
CA LYS A 127 -7.60 -9.17 -15.80
C LYS A 127 -6.80 -7.89 -15.93
N VAL A 128 -6.28 -7.67 -17.13
CA VAL A 128 -5.43 -6.54 -17.43
C VAL A 128 -6.30 -5.31 -17.72
N PRO A 129 -6.20 -4.21 -16.93
CA PRO A 129 -7.00 -3.01 -17.15
C PRO A 129 -6.60 -2.29 -18.45
N GLU A 130 -7.52 -1.47 -18.95
CA GLU A 130 -7.24 -0.59 -20.08
C GLU A 130 -6.23 0.48 -19.69
N VAL A 131 -6.47 1.11 -18.55
CA VAL A 131 -5.54 2.01 -17.86
C VAL A 131 -5.73 1.89 -16.36
N TYR A 132 -4.70 2.19 -15.57
CA TYR A 132 -4.81 2.35 -14.13
C TYR A 132 -3.96 3.53 -13.67
N PHE A 133 -4.30 4.10 -12.51
CA PHE A 133 -3.46 5.08 -11.84
C PHE A 133 -3.64 5.04 -10.34
N VAL A 134 -2.66 5.65 -9.64
CA VAL A 134 -2.65 5.79 -8.19
C VAL A 134 -2.66 7.27 -7.85
N LEU A 135 -3.54 7.66 -6.95
CA LEU A 135 -3.69 9.04 -6.51
C LEU A 135 -3.38 9.14 -5.02
N ASN A 136 -2.40 9.96 -4.65
CA ASN A 136 -1.94 10.15 -3.27
C ASN A 136 -2.62 11.37 -2.58
N GLU A 137 -3.74 11.81 -3.11
CA GLU A 137 -4.55 12.93 -2.63
C GLU A 137 -6.02 12.51 -2.58
N THR A 138 -6.90 13.43 -2.19
CA THR A 138 -8.34 13.19 -2.12
C THR A 138 -8.86 12.66 -3.46
N ALA A 139 -9.42 11.45 -3.43
CA ALA A 139 -10.04 10.82 -4.59
C ALA A 139 -11.10 11.74 -5.21
N PRO A 140 -11.05 11.99 -6.54
CA PRO A 140 -12.15 12.67 -7.22
C PRO A 140 -13.40 11.79 -7.17
N ASP A 141 -14.55 12.45 -7.23
CA ASP A 141 -15.83 11.75 -7.31
C ASP A 141 -15.99 11.13 -8.71
N VAL A 142 -15.85 9.80 -8.79
CA VAL A 142 -15.94 9.02 -10.03
C VAL A 142 -17.30 9.19 -10.70
N GLU A 143 -18.34 9.60 -9.96
CA GLU A 143 -19.66 9.78 -10.55
C GLU A 143 -19.79 11.01 -11.41
N THR A 144 -19.05 12.05 -11.05
CA THR A 144 -19.07 13.35 -11.73
C THR A 144 -17.82 13.58 -12.56
N THR A 145 -16.79 12.74 -12.40
CA THR A 145 -15.54 12.83 -13.15
C THR A 145 -15.72 12.41 -14.61
N THR A 146 -15.27 13.26 -15.53
CA THR A 146 -15.23 12.95 -16.97
C THR A 146 -14.30 11.78 -17.24
N ILE A 147 -14.78 10.78 -17.97
CA ILE A 147 -13.98 9.65 -18.43
C ILE A 147 -14.18 9.52 -19.93
N LYS A 148 -13.11 9.54 -20.71
CA LYS A 148 -13.22 9.55 -22.17
C LYS A 148 -11.99 8.98 -22.83
N GLN A 149 -12.18 8.07 -23.78
CA GLN A 149 -11.07 7.64 -24.64
C GLN A 149 -10.72 8.76 -25.62
N LEU A 150 -9.47 9.22 -25.60
CA LEU A 150 -8.99 10.30 -26.46
C LEU A 150 -8.40 9.76 -27.76
N CYS A 151 -7.56 8.73 -27.68
CA CYS A 151 -7.00 8.07 -28.85
C CYS A 151 -6.61 6.62 -28.57
N THR A 152 -6.51 5.84 -29.64
CA THR A 152 -6.08 4.44 -29.62
C THR A 152 -5.33 4.12 -30.92
N GLY A 153 -4.28 3.30 -30.84
CA GLY A 153 -3.53 2.84 -32.01
C GLY A 153 -2.08 2.48 -31.67
N ASN A 154 -1.46 1.60 -32.46
CA ASN A 154 -0.05 1.17 -32.29
C ASN A 154 0.32 0.77 -30.84
N GLY A 155 -0.55 0.04 -30.15
CA GLY A 155 -0.31 -0.37 -28.76
C GLY A 155 -0.47 0.75 -27.72
N LEU A 156 -0.88 1.95 -28.13
CA LEU A 156 -1.25 3.06 -27.26
C LEU A 156 -2.78 3.10 -27.07
N LYS A 157 -3.21 3.26 -25.82
CA LYS A 157 -4.56 3.71 -25.47
C LYS A 157 -4.43 4.91 -24.54
N VAL A 158 -5.20 5.97 -24.80
CA VAL A 158 -5.19 7.20 -23.99
C VAL A 158 -6.61 7.54 -23.55
N PHE A 159 -6.75 7.84 -22.27
CA PHE A 159 -8.00 8.21 -21.62
C PHE A 159 -7.84 9.52 -20.88
N GLN A 160 -8.87 10.36 -20.93
CA GLN A 160 -9.09 11.41 -19.96
C GLN A 160 -9.76 10.80 -18.73
N PHE A 161 -9.29 11.19 -17.55
CA PHE A 161 -9.97 10.98 -16.28
C PHE A 161 -9.93 12.30 -15.49
N GLY A 162 -11.02 13.07 -15.56
CA GLY A 162 -11.08 14.42 -15.01
C GLY A 162 -10.03 15.33 -15.65
N GLU A 163 -9.07 15.79 -14.85
CA GLU A 163 -7.93 16.58 -15.31
C GLU A 163 -6.72 15.74 -15.78
N PHE A 164 -6.72 14.45 -15.49
CA PHE A 164 -5.61 13.55 -15.78
C PHE A 164 -5.70 12.97 -17.19
N VAL A 165 -4.54 12.74 -17.79
CA VAL A 165 -4.37 11.91 -18.98
C VAL A 165 -3.75 10.59 -18.54
N LEU A 166 -4.52 9.53 -18.68
CA LEU A 166 -4.12 8.15 -18.41
C LEU A 166 -3.74 7.49 -19.73
N TYR A 167 -2.71 6.66 -19.73
CA TYR A 167 -2.38 5.89 -20.91
C TYR A 167 -1.85 4.49 -20.61
N ARG A 168 -1.97 3.63 -21.61
CA ARG A 168 -1.28 2.35 -21.67
C ARG A 168 -0.54 2.28 -23.00
N LEU A 169 0.78 2.22 -22.94
CA LEU A 169 1.68 2.17 -24.08
C LEU A 169 2.48 0.87 -24.03
N GLU A 170 2.25 -0.02 -25.01
CA GLU A 170 2.96 -1.30 -25.12
C GLU A 170 2.96 -2.16 -23.83
N GLY A 171 1.90 -2.03 -23.04
CA GLY A 171 1.74 -2.73 -21.76
C GLY A 171 2.21 -1.97 -20.53
N GLN A 172 2.90 -0.84 -20.69
CA GLN A 172 3.27 0.06 -19.60
C GLN A 172 2.15 1.08 -19.35
N TYR A 173 1.88 1.36 -18.08
CA TYR A 173 0.84 2.29 -17.66
C TYR A 173 1.42 3.66 -17.33
N GLY A 174 0.60 4.68 -17.56
CA GLY A 174 0.97 6.07 -17.68
C GLY A 174 -0.04 7.02 -17.05
N VAL A 175 0.41 8.04 -16.33
CA VAL A 175 -0.46 9.13 -15.89
C VAL A 175 0.32 10.43 -15.74
N PHE A 176 -0.24 11.50 -16.33
CA PHE A 176 0.20 12.87 -16.09
C PHE A 176 -1.00 13.81 -15.99
N ALA A 177 -0.79 14.94 -15.31
CA ALA A 177 -1.82 15.96 -15.09
C ALA A 177 -1.50 17.22 -15.91
N PRO A 178 -1.92 17.31 -17.19
CA PRO A 178 -1.50 18.39 -18.08
C PRO A 178 -1.96 19.79 -17.62
N LEU A 179 -2.99 19.86 -16.78
CA LEU A 179 -3.54 21.12 -16.30
C LEU A 179 -2.85 21.65 -15.04
N ARG A 180 -2.08 20.79 -14.35
CA ARG A 180 -1.25 21.16 -13.21
C ARG A 180 0.05 21.79 -13.73
N GLU A 181 0.75 22.51 -12.85
CA GLU A 181 2.10 22.99 -13.20
C GLU A 181 2.90 21.81 -13.75
N TYR A 182 3.53 22.02 -14.92
CA TYR A 182 3.98 21.06 -15.94
C TYR A 182 4.87 19.87 -15.49
N THR A 183 4.96 19.61 -14.19
CA THR A 183 5.93 18.77 -13.50
C THR A 183 5.29 17.58 -12.76
N GLU A 184 3.97 17.48 -12.63
CA GLU A 184 3.33 16.33 -11.97
C GLU A 184 3.05 15.19 -12.97
N SER A 185 4.01 14.27 -13.08
CA SER A 185 3.87 12.99 -13.76
C SER A 185 4.35 11.85 -12.86
N ALA A 186 3.64 10.73 -12.89
CA ALA A 186 4.06 9.50 -12.21
C ALA A 186 4.87 8.57 -13.13
N THR A 187 5.16 8.98 -14.37
CA THR A 187 5.71 8.12 -15.42
C THR A 187 6.95 8.66 -16.11
N ASP A 188 7.60 7.79 -16.89
CA ASP A 188 8.75 8.15 -17.71
C ASP A 188 8.34 9.31 -18.64
N ARG A 189 9.05 10.43 -18.49
CA ARG A 189 8.79 11.68 -19.23
C ARG A 189 8.79 11.46 -20.76
N LYS A 190 9.38 10.36 -21.25
CA LYS A 190 9.56 10.07 -22.68
C LYS A 190 8.28 9.51 -23.24
N ASN A 191 7.63 8.66 -22.45
CA ASN A 191 6.32 8.13 -22.76
C ASN A 191 5.29 9.25 -22.71
N ASP A 192 5.39 10.17 -21.74
CA ASP A 192 4.53 11.36 -21.68
C ASP A 192 4.70 12.25 -22.92
N LEU A 193 5.94 12.55 -23.32
CA LEU A 193 6.24 13.31 -24.53
C LEU A 193 5.67 12.62 -25.79
N TYR A 194 5.82 11.30 -25.89
CA TYR A 194 5.23 10.54 -26.99
C TYR A 194 3.70 10.66 -27.02
N VAL A 195 3.04 10.52 -25.87
CA VAL A 195 1.59 10.63 -25.74
C VAL A 195 1.10 12.03 -26.08
N ILE A 196 1.77 13.08 -25.60
CA ILE A 196 1.47 14.48 -25.94
C ILE A 196 1.54 14.68 -27.46
N ARG A 197 2.60 14.18 -28.12
CA ARG A 197 2.73 14.23 -29.58
C ARG A 197 1.61 13.48 -30.30
N GLN A 198 1.16 12.33 -29.77
CA GLN A 198 0.01 11.61 -30.34
C GLN A 198 -1.31 12.36 -30.13
N LEU A 199 -1.46 13.10 -29.03
CA LEU A 199 -2.64 13.94 -28.78
C LEU A 199 -2.67 15.15 -29.71
N LEU A 200 -1.52 15.80 -29.95
CA LEU A 200 -1.39 16.90 -30.90
C LEU A 200 -1.60 16.45 -32.35
N LYS A 201 -1.28 15.19 -32.67
CA LYS A 201 -1.49 14.61 -33.99
C LYS A 201 -2.98 14.38 -34.28
N ASN A 202 -3.39 14.66 -35.52
CA ASN A 202 -4.74 14.40 -36.04
C ASN A 202 -5.88 14.97 -35.16
N ASP A 203 -5.63 16.06 -34.43
CA ASP A 203 -6.61 16.71 -33.57
C ASP A 203 -7.18 15.83 -32.44
N ASN A 204 -6.47 14.76 -32.03
CA ASN A 204 -6.92 13.86 -30.96
C ASN A 204 -7.19 14.60 -29.64
N TRP A 205 -6.46 15.69 -29.38
CA TRP A 205 -6.65 16.59 -28.25
C TRP A 205 -8.04 17.23 -28.19
N LYS A 206 -8.76 17.38 -29.32
CA LYS A 206 -10.12 17.97 -29.34
C LYS A 206 -11.13 17.15 -28.57
N GLY A 207 -10.84 15.87 -28.33
CA GLY A 207 -11.65 15.01 -27.49
C GLY A 207 -11.62 15.42 -26.02
N PHE A 208 -10.58 16.12 -25.56
CA PHE A 208 -10.39 16.45 -24.16
C PHE A 208 -11.37 17.55 -23.70
N GLU A 209 -12.08 17.29 -22.62
CA GLU A 209 -13.04 18.22 -22.02
C GLU A 209 -12.39 18.95 -20.85
N MET A 210 -12.18 20.26 -21.00
CA MET A 210 -11.54 21.08 -19.98
C MET A 210 -12.40 21.17 -18.72
N PRO A 211 -11.98 20.61 -17.56
CA PRO A 211 -12.82 20.50 -16.38
C PRO A 211 -13.00 21.82 -15.61
N TYR A 212 -11.98 22.67 -15.56
CA TYR A 212 -12.02 23.90 -14.76
C TYR A 212 -11.25 25.10 -15.35
N ARG A 213 -10.50 24.91 -16.44
CA ARG A 213 -9.55 25.89 -16.96
C ARG A 213 -10.07 26.53 -18.25
N THR A 214 -10.10 27.87 -18.33
CA THR A 214 -10.67 28.63 -19.46
C THR A 214 -9.77 29.74 -20.00
N ASP A 215 -8.65 30.03 -19.33
CA ASP A 215 -7.64 31.01 -19.71
C ASP A 215 -6.81 30.57 -20.92
N GLU A 216 -6.68 29.26 -21.15
CA GLU A 216 -5.86 28.69 -22.20
C GLU A 216 -6.56 27.49 -22.87
N SER A 217 -6.30 27.27 -24.16
CA SER A 217 -6.79 26.10 -24.86
C SER A 217 -5.98 24.86 -24.47
N PHE A 218 -6.62 23.69 -24.48
CA PHE A 218 -5.91 22.43 -24.21
C PHE A 218 -4.74 22.20 -25.17
N GLN A 219 -4.90 22.59 -26.44
CA GLN A 219 -3.82 22.55 -27.42
C GLN A 219 -2.60 23.39 -26.97
N GLY A 220 -2.80 24.63 -26.52
CA GLY A 220 -1.70 25.50 -26.08
C GLY A 220 -0.96 24.93 -24.86
N ILE A 221 -1.70 24.30 -23.95
CA ILE A 221 -1.13 23.58 -22.80
C ILE A 221 -0.25 22.42 -23.28
N LEU A 222 -0.75 21.60 -24.22
CA LEU A 222 0.02 20.47 -24.77
C LEU A 222 1.28 20.93 -25.53
N GLU A 223 1.21 22.01 -26.29
CA GLU A 223 2.38 22.58 -27.01
C GLU A 223 3.46 23.06 -26.03
N LYS A 224 3.07 23.70 -24.92
CA LYS A 224 4.01 24.09 -23.86
C LYS A 224 4.64 22.88 -23.16
N LEU A 225 3.83 21.86 -22.88
CA LEU A 225 4.30 20.59 -22.31
C LEU A 225 5.28 19.89 -23.25
N GLU A 226 4.96 19.80 -24.54
CA GLU A 226 5.84 19.22 -25.54
C GLU A 226 7.20 19.93 -25.53
N TRP A 227 7.20 21.27 -25.60
CA TRP A 227 8.43 22.05 -25.61
C TRP A 227 9.25 21.88 -24.32
N HIS A 228 8.58 21.88 -23.16
CA HIS A 228 9.23 21.70 -21.86
C HIS A 228 9.91 20.34 -21.77
N LEU A 229 9.18 19.26 -22.06
CA LEU A 229 9.70 17.90 -22.00
C LEU A 229 10.80 17.67 -23.04
N ASP A 230 10.62 18.13 -24.27
CA ASP A 230 11.64 17.99 -25.33
C ASP A 230 12.94 18.72 -24.94
N THR A 231 12.86 19.84 -24.23
CA THR A 231 14.04 20.57 -23.72
C THR A 231 14.74 19.80 -22.60
N GLU A 232 13.99 19.27 -21.61
CA GLU A 232 14.57 18.42 -20.55
C GLU A 232 15.31 17.22 -21.16
N TYR A 233 14.76 16.62 -22.21
CA TYR A 233 15.38 15.51 -22.93
C TYR A 233 16.66 15.82 -23.68
N VAL A 234 16.84 17.07 -24.12
CA VAL A 234 18.07 17.51 -24.80
C VAL A 234 19.18 17.78 -23.80
N GLU A 235 18.85 18.17 -22.57
CA GLU A 235 19.84 18.43 -21.50
C GLU A 235 20.38 17.15 -20.86
N ASP A 236 19.63 16.04 -20.93
CA ASP A 236 20.00 14.73 -20.37
C ASP A 236 20.81 13.81 -21.32
N GLN A 237 21.17 14.27 -22.53
CA GLN A 237 22.00 13.55 -23.53
C GLN A 237 23.46 14.01 -23.55
#